data_AF-A0A8D2JZ48-F1
#
_entry.id   AF-A0A8D2JZ48-F1
#
_cell.length_a   1.000
_cell.length_b   1.000
_cell.length_c   1.000
_cell.angle_alpha   90.00
_cell.angle_beta   90.00
_cell.angle_gamma   90.00
#
_symmetry.space_group_name_H-M   'P 1'
#
loop_
_entity.id
_entity.type
_entity.pdbx_description
1 polymer ?
#
loop_
_entity_poly.entity_id
_entity_poly.type
_entity_poly.pdbx_seq_one_letter_code
_entity_poly.pdbx_strand_id
1 'polypeptide(L)' 'MVLGYQWLDVIFKLDLHFPNLPNLMDGKNKVTQSNAILCYTAGKHMCGETEKI' A
#
# COMPACT_ATOMS: atom_id res chain seq x y z
N MET A 1 -10.44 -26.36 -4.64
CA MET A 1 -10.18 -25.17 -5.48
C MET A 1 -9.27 -24.24 -4.68
N VAL A 2 -7.97 -24.25 -4.94
CA VAL A 2 -6.97 -23.46 -4.18
C VAL A 2 -6.77 -22.12 -4.90
N LEU A 3 -7.52 -21.09 -4.49
CA LEU A 3 -7.36 -19.71 -4.97
C LEU A 3 -6.22 -18.99 -4.21
N GLY A 4 -5.06 -19.64 -4.03
CA GLY A 4 -4.04 -19.20 -3.08
C GLY A 4 -2.78 -18.55 -3.69
N TYR A 5 -2.48 -18.78 -4.97
CA TYR A 5 -1.15 -18.49 -5.52
C TYR A 5 -1.09 -17.27 -6.45
N GLN A 6 -2.23 -16.82 -6.99
CA GLN A 6 -2.26 -15.69 -7.92
C GLN A 6 -1.71 -14.40 -7.29
N TRP A 7 -1.86 -14.22 -5.98
CA TRP A 7 -1.39 -13.02 -5.29
C TRP A 7 0.13 -12.98 -5.09
N LEU A 8 0.78 -14.13 -4.92
CA LEU A 8 2.23 -14.20 -4.74
C LEU A 8 2.97 -13.75 -5.99
N ASP A 9 2.48 -14.12 -7.18
CA ASP A 9 3.06 -13.67 -8.45
C ASP A 9 2.91 -12.16 -8.67
N VAL A 10 1.88 -11.56 -8.09
CA VAL A 10 1.63 -10.11 -8.17
C VAL A 10 2.53 -9.39 -7.17
N ILE A 11 2.56 -9.79 -5.90
CA ILE A 11 3.24 -9.03 -4.83
C ILE A 11 4.75 -8.86 -5.08
N PHE A 12 5.43 -9.84 -5.68
CA PHE A 12 6.85 -9.73 -6.03
C PHE A 12 7.12 -8.86 -7.26
N LYS A 13 6.11 -8.64 -8.12
CA LYS A 13 6.20 -7.74 -9.28
C LYS A 13 5.89 -6.28 -8.94
N LEU A 14 5.29 -6.01 -7.78
CA LEU A 14 4.92 -4.67 -7.35
C LEU A 14 6.11 -3.80 -6.90
N ASP A 15 7.31 -4.37 -6.84
CA ASP A 15 8.55 -3.66 -6.47
C ASP A 15 8.34 -2.85 -5.16
N LEU A 16 7.74 -3.53 -4.17
CA LEU A 16 7.54 -3.01 -2.82
C LEU A 16 8.84 -3.21 -2.04
N HIS A 17 9.27 -2.19 -1.30
CA HIS A 17 10.44 -2.32 -0.43
C HIS A 17 10.26 -3.43 0.61
N PHE A 18 9.03 -3.63 1.09
CA PHE A 18 8.64 -4.74 1.95
C PHE A 18 7.33 -5.37 1.44
N PRO A 19 7.37 -6.50 0.72
CA PRO A 19 6.17 -7.17 0.22
C PRO A 19 5.39 -7.75 1.40
N ASN A 20 4.36 -7.03 1.85
CA ASN A 20 3.44 -7.45 2.90
C ASN A 20 1.98 -7.13 2.51
N LEU A 21 1.05 -7.88 3.11
CA LEU A 21 -0.36 -7.56 3.12
C LEU A 21 -0.72 -6.92 4.47
N PRO A 22 -1.56 -5.87 4.51
CA PRO A 22 -2.06 -5.07 3.38
C PRO A 22 -0.99 -4.10 2.82
N ASN A 23 -1.16 -3.72 1.55
CA ASN A 23 -0.41 -2.66 0.87
C ASN A 23 -1.35 -1.74 0.08
N LEU A 24 -0.92 -0.50 -0.14
CA LEU A 24 -1.60 0.53 -0.92
C LEU A 24 -0.66 1.02 -2.02
N MET A 25 -1.13 0.99 -3.27
CA MET A 25 -0.46 1.58 -4.41
C MET A 25 -1.27 2.77 -4.91
N ASP A 26 -0.69 3.97 -4.80
CA ASP A 26 -1.30 5.22 -5.24
C ASP A 26 -0.32 5.97 -6.16
N GLY A 27 -0.40 5.65 -7.46
CA GLY A 27 0.50 6.15 -8.49
C GLY A 27 1.96 5.71 -8.23
N LYS A 28 2.83 6.68 -7.94
CA LYS A 28 4.24 6.42 -7.57
C LYS A 28 4.41 6.07 -6.09
N ASN A 29 3.40 6.33 -5.26
CA ASN A 29 3.47 6.08 -3.83
C ASN A 29 3.11 4.63 -3.54
N LYS A 30 4.00 3.93 -2.85
CA LYS A 30 3.79 2.55 -2.40
C LYS A 30 3.88 2.52 -0.89
N VAL A 31 2.78 2.21 -0.22
CA VAL A 31 2.70 2.18 1.26
C VAL A 31 2.37 0.76 1.71
N THR A 32 3.18 0.25 2.62
CA THR A 32 3.03 -1.07 3.25
C THR A 32 2.86 -0.86 4.74
N GLN A 33 2.29 -1.83 5.46
CA GLN A 33 1.86 -1.72 6.88
C GLN A 33 0.49 -1.04 7.02
N SER A 34 -0.42 -1.72 7.73
CA SER A 34 -1.81 -1.28 7.91
C SER A 34 -1.92 0.12 8.52
N ASN A 35 -1.13 0.42 9.55
CA ASN A 35 -1.15 1.73 10.20
C ASN A 35 -0.67 2.86 9.27
N ALA A 36 0.36 2.60 8.47
CA ALA A 36 0.87 3.58 7.51
C ALA A 36 -0.16 3.88 6.41
N ILE A 37 -0.89 2.86 5.96
CA ILE A 37 -1.99 3.01 4.98
C ILE A 37 -3.12 3.87 5.56
N LEU A 38 -3.49 3.65 6.82
CA LEU A 38 -4.52 4.44 7.50
C LEU A 38 -4.09 5.91 7.62
N CYS A 39 -2.88 6.19 8.10
CA CYS A 39 -2.34 7.55 8.20
C CYS A 39 -2.24 8.22 6.82
N TYR A 40 -1.78 7.49 5.80
CA TYR A 40 -1.70 8.01 4.43
C TYR A 40 -3.07 8.42 3.89
N THR A 41 -4.07 7.55 4.07
CA THR A 41 -5.42 7.80 3.57
C THR A 41 -6.09 8.96 4.32
N ALA A 42 -5.91 9.02 5.64
CA ALA A 42 -6.39 10.11 6.48
C ALA A 42 -5.74 11.45 6.12
N GLY A 43 -4.41 11.46 5.93
CA GLY A 43 -3.66 12.65 5.52
C GLY A 43 -4.00 13.14 4.11
N LYS A 44 -4.39 12.26 3.19
CA LYS A 44 -4.81 12.66 1.83
C LYS A 44 -6.24 13.19 1.72
N HIS A 45 -7.18 12.64 2.49
CA HIS A 45 -8.61 12.92 2.30
C HIS A 45 -9.25 13.70 3.44
N MET A 46 -8.69 13.64 4.66
CA MET A 46 -9.28 14.29 5.84
C MET A 46 -8.51 15.52 6.30
N CYS A 47 -7.22 15.62 5.96
CA CYS A 47 -6.43 16.84 6.07
C CYS A 47 -6.19 17.34 4.64
N GLY A 48 -6.80 18.46 4.22
CA GLY A 48 -6.50 19.01 2.89
C GLY A 48 -4.99 19.17 2.72
N GLU A 49 -4.41 18.61 1.65
CA GLU A 49 -3.00 18.65 1.22
C GLU A 49 -1.98 19.30 2.19
N THR A 50 -1.83 18.79 3.41
CA THR A 50 -0.89 19.36 4.37
C THR A 50 -0.14 18.23 5.05
N GLU A 51 0.93 17.81 4.39
CA GLU A 51 2.29 17.67 4.92
C GLU A 51 3.05 16.61 4.11
N LYS A 52 4.04 17.10 3.34
CA LYS A 52 5.17 16.33 2.88
C LYS A 52 6.05 16.08 4.11
N ILE A 53 6.06 14.85 4.60
CA ILE A 53 7.18 14.32 5.39
C ILE A 53 8.14 13.63 4.44
#